data_AF-A0A3G8Y5E8-F1
#
_entry.id   AF-A0A3G8Y5E8-F1
#
_cell.length_a   1.000
_cell.length_b   1.000
_cell.length_c   1.000
_cell.angle_alpha   90.00
_cell.angle_beta   90.00
_cell.angle_gamma   90.00
#
_symmetry.space_group_name_H-M   'P 1'
#
loop_
_entity.id
_entity.type
_entity.pdbx_description
1 polymer ?
#
loop_
_entity_poly.entity_id
_entity_poly.type
_entity_poly.pdbx_seq_one_letter_code
_entity_poly.pdbx_strand_id
1 'polypeptide(L)'
;MEFLLGQSVSLHPKAKTEDEVQIDTTVQEKNITFPTDAKLAKKVIDNCVKIAEKEAVVQRQSYKRVSKQLLRSAYFGHHPKRQKNARMARKKLRTIGKRLLRELERKLPESVLKDYREIFAIYLKALTQEKTTKDKIYSLHESQVACIAKGKSGKNYEFGTKVAVVRGRKTGIISSVKRFSGNPHDSKTLEESLSQSERVRKSVGGTRPKKAATDRGFRGIKEVEGTLILLPTKKEKTRYGQQVARLRFRARAAIEPCISHLKRNHSLGLNFLKGVAGDIHNALLAGIGYNLKMRLNQIKQQILFWLEVVLKIFLGKYNFQNEKLAF
;
A
#
# COMPACT_ATOMS: atom_id res chain seq x y z
N MET A 1 7.41 1.21 -16.00
CA MET A 1 7.62 0.61 -14.65
C MET A 1 7.47 -0.91 -14.62
N GLU A 2 6.39 -1.52 -15.15
CA GLU A 2 6.26 -3.00 -15.18
C GLU A 2 7.45 -3.68 -15.89
N PHE A 3 7.97 -3.09 -16.95
CA PHE A 3 9.22 -3.54 -17.60
C PHE A 3 10.40 -3.65 -16.63
N LEU A 4 10.63 -2.66 -15.77
CA LEU A 4 11.71 -2.68 -14.77
C LEU A 4 11.49 -3.77 -13.71
N LEU A 5 10.23 -4.00 -13.31
CA LEU A 5 9.89 -5.14 -12.47
C LEU A 5 10.24 -6.46 -13.18
N GLY A 6 9.94 -6.57 -14.48
CA GLY A 6 10.38 -7.67 -15.34
C GLY A 6 11.89 -7.88 -15.29
N GLN A 7 12.68 -6.83 -15.51
CA GLN A 7 14.15 -6.91 -15.42
C GLN A 7 14.62 -7.36 -14.03
N SER A 8 13.96 -6.94 -12.95
CA SER A 8 14.31 -7.44 -11.60
C SER A 8 13.99 -8.93 -11.43
N VAL A 9 12.98 -9.45 -12.14
CA VAL A 9 12.63 -10.88 -12.15
C VAL A 9 13.61 -11.69 -13.01
N SER A 10 14.13 -11.15 -14.13
CA SER A 10 15.07 -11.86 -15.00
C SER A 10 16.40 -12.21 -14.30
N LEU A 11 16.78 -11.44 -13.28
CA LEU A 11 17.93 -11.74 -12.39
C LEU A 11 17.77 -13.05 -11.61
N HIS A 12 16.57 -13.64 -11.61
CA HIS A 12 16.22 -14.87 -10.92
C HIS A 12 15.62 -15.88 -11.92
N PRO A 13 16.44 -16.67 -12.64
CA PRO A 13 15.97 -17.52 -13.74
C PRO A 13 14.86 -18.51 -13.37
N LYS A 14 14.82 -18.99 -12.13
CA LYS A 14 13.79 -19.92 -11.63
C LYS A 14 12.44 -19.23 -11.35
N ALA A 15 12.41 -17.90 -11.22
CA ALA A 15 11.21 -17.17 -10.82
C ALA A 15 10.25 -16.92 -12.01
N LYS A 16 10.79 -16.75 -13.22
CA LYS A 16 10.00 -16.43 -14.42
C LYS A 16 9.04 -17.54 -14.85
N THR A 17 9.36 -18.81 -14.55
CA THR A 17 8.55 -19.99 -14.91
C THR A 17 7.95 -20.71 -13.68
N GLU A 18 7.92 -20.04 -12.53
CA GLU A 18 7.44 -20.69 -11.31
C GLU A 18 5.93 -20.95 -11.34
N ASP A 19 5.54 -22.22 -11.31
CA ASP A 19 4.13 -22.67 -11.41
C ASP A 19 3.23 -22.19 -10.27
N GLU A 20 3.78 -21.94 -9.07
CA GLU A 20 3.01 -21.63 -7.87
C GLU A 20 3.41 -20.30 -7.23
N VAL A 21 2.43 -19.42 -7.05
CA VAL A 21 2.59 -18.11 -6.42
C VAL A 21 1.76 -17.99 -5.14
N GLN A 22 2.08 -16.99 -4.35
CA GLN A 22 1.37 -16.59 -3.14
C GLN A 22 0.87 -15.16 -3.36
N ILE A 23 -0.39 -14.91 -3.01
CA ILE A 23 -1.01 -13.59 -3.16
C ILE A 23 -1.55 -13.14 -1.82
N ASP A 24 -1.26 -11.89 -1.48
CA ASP A 24 -1.79 -11.25 -0.29
C ASP A 24 -1.97 -9.75 -0.53
N THR A 25 -2.98 -9.16 0.10
CA THR A 25 -3.25 -7.73 0.02
C THR A 25 -2.71 -7.01 1.24
N THR A 26 -2.17 -5.82 1.02
CA THR A 26 -1.71 -4.93 2.07
C THR A 26 -2.10 -3.49 1.76
N VAL A 27 -1.82 -2.60 2.70
CA VAL A 27 -2.03 -1.15 2.53
C VAL A 27 -0.68 -0.48 2.39
N GLN A 28 -0.52 0.28 1.32
CA GLN A 28 0.53 1.27 1.22
C GLN A 28 0.01 2.57 1.82
N GLU A 29 0.43 2.90 3.04
CA GLU A 29 -0.04 4.11 3.71
C GLU A 29 0.43 5.34 2.95
N LYS A 30 -0.38 6.38 2.94
CA LYS A 30 -0.01 7.65 2.33
C LYS A 30 0.55 8.59 3.38
N ASN A 31 1.53 9.42 3.02
CA ASN A 31 2.04 10.48 3.88
C ASN A 31 0.99 11.57 4.11
N ILE A 32 0.00 11.27 4.95
CA ILE A 32 -1.05 12.19 5.37
C ILE A 32 -1.14 12.19 6.89
N THR A 33 -1.49 13.34 7.46
CA THR A 33 -1.85 13.42 8.88
C THR A 33 -3.11 12.59 9.14
N PHE A 34 -3.19 11.96 10.32
CA PHE A 34 -4.38 11.20 10.72
C PHE A 34 -5.68 12.01 10.47
N PRO A 35 -6.59 11.48 9.63
CA PRO A 35 -7.69 12.26 9.09
C PRO A 35 -8.86 12.30 10.06
N THR A 36 -9.14 13.48 10.61
CA THR A 36 -10.36 13.72 11.39
C THR A 36 -11.25 14.72 10.66
N ASP A 37 -12.56 14.54 10.73
CA ASP A 37 -13.52 15.44 10.08
C ASP A 37 -13.32 16.91 10.53
N ALA A 38 -12.93 17.13 11.79
CA ALA A 38 -12.60 18.46 12.31
C ALA A 38 -11.35 19.06 11.64
N LYS A 39 -10.26 18.27 11.52
CA LYS A 39 -9.02 18.72 10.84
C LYS A 39 -9.29 18.98 9.36
N LEU A 40 -10.07 18.12 8.72
CA LEU A 40 -10.43 18.24 7.32
C LEU A 40 -11.24 19.52 7.07
N ALA A 41 -12.28 19.77 7.86
CA ALA A 41 -13.08 20.99 7.77
C ALA A 41 -12.26 22.25 8.03
N LYS A 42 -11.33 22.24 9.01
CA LYS A 42 -10.40 23.36 9.20
C LYS A 42 -9.51 23.58 7.98
N LYS A 43 -8.94 22.52 7.40
CA LYS A 43 -8.10 22.65 6.19
C LYS A 43 -8.87 23.26 5.03
N VAL A 44 -10.15 22.90 4.86
CA VAL A 44 -11.02 23.55 3.86
C VAL A 44 -11.16 25.04 4.15
N ILE A 45 -11.43 25.43 5.39
CA ILE A 45 -11.51 26.85 5.79
C ILE A 45 -10.20 27.59 5.47
N ASP A 46 -9.06 27.04 5.86
CA ASP A 46 -7.75 27.66 5.59
C ASP A 46 -7.51 27.84 4.09
N ASN A 47 -7.87 26.83 3.29
CA ASN A 47 -7.71 26.89 1.85
C ASN A 47 -8.66 27.90 1.20
N CYS A 48 -9.92 27.99 1.64
CA CYS A 48 -10.84 29.03 1.17
C CYS A 48 -10.30 30.44 1.46
N VAL A 49 -9.69 30.66 2.63
CA VAL A 49 -9.06 31.96 2.97
C VAL A 49 -7.88 32.23 2.04
N LYS A 50 -7.01 31.25 1.79
CA LYS A 50 -5.88 31.40 0.85
C LYS A 50 -6.32 31.69 -0.57
N ILE A 51 -7.39 31.04 -1.04
CA ILE A 51 -7.95 31.31 -2.37
C ILE A 51 -8.52 32.73 -2.43
N ALA A 52 -9.23 33.18 -1.39
CA ALA A 52 -9.71 34.56 -1.34
C ALA A 52 -8.56 35.59 -1.35
N GLU A 53 -7.49 35.34 -0.60
CA GLU A 53 -6.28 36.19 -0.61
C GLU A 53 -5.63 36.20 -2.00
N LYS A 54 -5.48 35.04 -2.65
CA LYS A 54 -4.89 34.89 -3.99
C LYS A 54 -5.70 35.61 -5.07
N GLU A 55 -7.01 35.49 -5.02
CA GLU A 55 -7.93 36.04 -6.02
C GLU A 55 -8.47 37.42 -5.63
N ALA A 56 -7.87 38.08 -4.63
CA ALA A 56 -8.25 39.40 -4.13
C ALA A 56 -9.74 39.55 -3.75
N VAL A 57 -10.38 38.47 -3.30
CA VAL A 57 -11.78 38.46 -2.88
C VAL A 57 -11.90 38.96 -1.44
N VAL A 58 -12.55 40.10 -1.24
CA VAL A 58 -12.88 40.61 0.09
C VAL A 58 -13.88 39.69 0.77
N GLN A 59 -13.46 38.95 1.80
CA GLN A 59 -14.34 38.08 2.58
C GLN A 59 -15.09 38.86 3.66
N ARG A 60 -16.36 38.52 3.92
CA ARG A 60 -17.13 39.09 5.04
C ARG A 60 -16.44 38.81 6.39
N GLN A 61 -15.88 37.61 6.53
CA GLN A 61 -15.15 37.19 7.72
C GLN A 61 -14.25 36.00 7.38
N SER A 62 -12.96 36.07 7.71
CA SER A 62 -12.01 34.99 7.39
C SER A 62 -12.10 33.76 8.30
N TYR A 63 -12.66 33.90 9.50
CA TYR A 63 -12.75 32.86 10.54
C TYR A 63 -11.41 32.23 10.96
N LYS A 64 -10.25 32.76 10.55
CA LYS A 64 -8.92 32.16 10.79
C LYS A 64 -8.64 31.87 12.27
N ARG A 65 -8.98 32.80 13.17
CA ARG A 65 -8.84 32.64 14.63
C ARG A 65 -9.90 31.68 15.21
N VAL A 66 -11.14 31.85 14.77
CA VAL A 66 -12.30 31.06 15.24
C VAL A 66 -12.15 29.58 14.88
N SER A 67 -11.75 29.25 13.65
CA SER A 67 -11.56 27.87 13.19
C SER A 67 -10.44 27.15 13.96
N LYS A 68 -9.36 27.87 14.33
CA LYS A 68 -8.29 27.35 15.18
C LYS A 68 -8.80 26.98 16.57
N GLN A 69 -9.60 27.83 17.21
CA GLN A 69 -10.19 27.55 18.51
C GLN A 69 -11.19 26.40 18.45
N LEU A 70 -12.07 26.37 17.44
CA LEU A 70 -13.02 25.28 17.24
C LEU A 70 -12.32 23.93 17.02
N LEU A 71 -11.20 23.89 16.30
CA LEU A 71 -10.42 22.65 16.16
C LEU A 71 -9.93 22.15 17.52
N ARG A 72 -9.41 23.03 18.39
CA ARG A 72 -8.99 22.67 19.76
C ARG A 72 -10.17 22.17 20.59
N SER A 73 -11.33 22.82 20.49
CA SER A 73 -12.56 22.37 21.17
C SER A 73 -13.04 21.00 20.69
N ALA A 74 -12.74 20.62 19.45
CA ALA A 74 -13.10 19.32 18.87
C ALA A 74 -12.22 18.15 19.35
N TYR A 75 -11.11 18.42 20.06
CA TYR A 75 -10.21 17.41 20.61
C TYR A 75 -10.83 16.66 21.81
N PHE A 76 -10.35 15.44 22.05
CA PHE A 76 -10.79 14.57 23.14
C PHE A 76 -12.31 14.36 23.23
N GLY A 77 -12.99 14.38 22.09
CA GLY A 77 -14.45 14.22 22.04
C GLY A 77 -14.96 12.80 22.34
N HIS A 78 -14.08 11.86 22.69
CA HIS A 78 -14.46 10.55 23.24
C HIS A 78 -14.76 10.65 24.75
N HIS A 79 -14.23 11.66 25.45
CA HIS A 79 -14.47 11.85 26.86
C HIS A 79 -15.92 12.36 27.09
N PRO A 80 -16.72 11.74 27.99
CA PRO A 80 -18.13 12.09 28.18
C PRO A 80 -18.37 13.59 28.40
N LYS A 81 -17.61 14.21 29.31
CA LYS A 81 -17.68 15.66 29.60
C LYS A 81 -17.39 16.57 28.40
N ARG A 82 -16.61 16.11 27.41
CA ARG A 82 -16.19 16.92 26.24
C ARG A 82 -16.96 16.58 24.97
N GLN A 83 -17.71 15.49 24.96
CA GLN A 83 -18.37 14.96 23.77
C GLN A 83 -19.33 15.98 23.15
N LYS A 84 -20.18 16.62 23.96
CA LYS A 84 -21.14 17.64 23.50
C LYS A 84 -20.42 18.83 22.86
N ASN A 85 -19.42 19.39 23.54
CA ASN A 85 -18.63 20.52 23.06
C ASN A 85 -17.88 20.17 21.76
N ALA A 86 -17.28 18.98 21.68
CA ALA A 86 -16.59 18.53 20.48
C ALA A 86 -17.54 18.33 19.30
N ARG A 87 -18.75 17.80 19.53
CA ARG A 87 -19.79 17.65 18.50
C ARG A 87 -20.24 19.01 17.97
N MET A 88 -20.51 19.98 18.85
CA MET A 88 -20.88 21.33 18.46
C MET A 88 -19.76 22.02 17.68
N ALA A 89 -18.52 21.90 18.13
CA ALA A 89 -17.36 22.47 17.45
C ALA A 89 -17.17 21.90 16.03
N ARG A 90 -17.31 20.58 15.86
CA ARG A 90 -17.29 19.93 14.53
C ARG A 90 -18.40 20.45 13.63
N LYS A 91 -19.63 20.57 14.13
CA LYS A 91 -20.77 21.12 13.37
C LYS A 91 -20.48 22.56 12.95
N LYS A 92 -19.97 23.39 13.86
CA LYS A 92 -19.62 24.79 13.57
C LYS A 92 -18.52 24.91 12.52
N LEU A 93 -17.46 24.09 12.58
CA LEU A 93 -16.41 24.04 11.55
C LEU A 93 -17.01 23.70 10.18
N ARG A 94 -17.88 22.69 10.09
CA ARG A 94 -18.57 22.34 8.83
C ARG A 94 -19.40 23.52 8.31
N THR A 95 -20.16 24.19 9.17
CA THR A 95 -20.97 25.35 8.79
C THR A 95 -20.12 26.50 8.26
N ILE A 96 -19.00 26.82 8.92
CA ILE A 96 -18.07 27.87 8.49
C ILE A 96 -17.46 27.52 7.13
N GLY A 97 -16.96 26.30 6.97
CA GLY A 97 -16.40 25.84 5.69
C GLY A 97 -17.40 25.97 4.54
N LYS A 98 -18.64 25.51 4.73
CA LYS A 98 -19.70 25.65 3.72
C LYS A 98 -20.09 27.10 3.44
N ARG A 99 -19.97 27.99 4.42
CA ARG A 99 -20.23 29.43 4.25
C ARG A 99 -19.16 30.06 3.38
N LEU A 100 -17.89 29.82 3.69
CA LEU A 100 -16.76 30.38 2.93
C LEU A 100 -16.72 29.83 1.50
N LEU A 101 -17.01 28.54 1.31
CA LEU A 101 -17.07 27.94 -0.03
C LEU A 101 -18.13 28.64 -0.90
N ARG A 102 -19.35 28.80 -0.37
CA ARG A 102 -20.44 29.51 -1.07
C ARG A 102 -20.15 30.99 -1.30
N GLU A 103 -19.42 31.62 -0.39
CA GLU A 103 -19.00 33.02 -0.57
C GLU A 103 -18.01 33.15 -1.73
N LEU A 104 -17.05 32.23 -1.85
CA LEU A 104 -16.11 32.19 -2.98
C LEU A 104 -16.84 31.89 -4.29
N GLU A 105 -17.70 30.88 -4.33
CA GLU A 105 -18.49 30.52 -5.52
C GLU A 105 -19.33 31.69 -6.04
N ARG A 106 -19.82 32.56 -5.15
CA ARG A 106 -20.61 33.74 -5.54
C ARG A 106 -19.77 34.94 -5.97
N LYS A 107 -18.56 35.10 -5.45
CA LYS A 107 -17.73 36.30 -5.64
C LYS A 107 -16.67 36.14 -6.74
N LEU A 108 -16.24 34.91 -7.02
CA LEU A 108 -15.26 34.66 -8.07
C LEU A 108 -15.90 34.81 -9.46
N PRO A 109 -15.19 35.42 -10.42
CA PRO A 109 -15.62 35.41 -11.81
C PRO A 109 -15.72 33.98 -12.36
N GLU A 110 -16.63 33.77 -13.32
CA GLU A 110 -16.86 32.43 -13.89
C GLU A 110 -15.62 31.82 -14.54
N SER A 111 -14.75 32.66 -15.12
CA SER A 111 -13.46 32.22 -15.68
C SER A 111 -12.56 31.58 -14.64
N VAL A 112 -12.41 32.23 -13.48
CA VAL A 112 -11.58 31.76 -12.35
C VAL A 112 -12.26 30.58 -11.64
N LEU A 113 -13.59 30.60 -11.53
CA LEU A 113 -14.33 29.54 -10.86
C LEU A 113 -14.13 28.19 -11.55
N LYS A 114 -14.03 28.16 -12.89
CA LYS A 114 -13.73 26.94 -13.66
C LYS A 114 -12.46 26.24 -13.17
N ASP A 115 -11.40 26.97 -12.87
CA ASP A 115 -10.13 26.42 -12.39
C ASP A 115 -10.26 25.78 -10.99
N TYR A 116 -11.23 26.25 -10.19
CA TYR A 116 -11.47 25.78 -8.84
C TYR A 116 -12.60 24.75 -8.71
N ARG A 117 -13.32 24.41 -9.78
CA ARG A 117 -14.49 23.51 -9.73
C ARG A 117 -14.18 22.17 -9.09
N GLU A 118 -13.10 21.51 -9.52
CA GLU A 118 -12.73 20.19 -9.00
C GLU A 118 -12.38 20.23 -7.51
N ILE A 119 -11.61 21.25 -7.09
CA ILE A 119 -11.18 21.36 -5.70
C ILE A 119 -12.34 21.78 -4.79
N PHE A 120 -13.27 22.60 -5.28
CA PHE A 120 -14.49 22.96 -4.56
C PHE A 120 -15.42 21.76 -4.41
N ALA A 121 -15.53 20.89 -5.41
CA ALA A 121 -16.27 19.64 -5.29
C ALA A 121 -15.69 18.74 -4.18
N ILE A 122 -14.35 18.63 -4.09
CA ILE A 122 -13.67 17.90 -3.00
C ILE A 122 -13.97 18.54 -1.65
N TYR A 123 -13.91 19.88 -1.56
CA TYR A 123 -14.18 20.62 -0.32
C TYR A 123 -15.63 20.44 0.14
N LEU A 124 -16.58 20.53 -0.78
CA LEU A 124 -17.99 20.31 -0.49
C LEU A 124 -18.21 18.88 0.02
N LYS A 125 -17.68 17.88 -0.69
CA LYS A 125 -17.76 16.46 -0.27
C LYS A 125 -17.15 16.25 1.12
N ALA A 126 -15.97 16.81 1.37
CA ALA A 126 -15.31 16.76 2.68
C ALA A 126 -16.13 17.40 3.81
N LEU A 127 -16.93 18.44 3.52
CA LEU A 127 -17.78 19.14 4.47
C LEU A 127 -19.17 18.50 4.64
N THR A 128 -19.66 17.72 3.67
CA THR A 128 -20.99 17.09 3.68
C THR A 128 -20.96 15.63 4.11
N GLN A 129 -19.84 14.93 3.88
CA GLN A 129 -19.68 13.51 4.20
C GLN A 129 -20.00 13.16 5.67
N GLU A 130 -20.49 11.94 5.85
CA GLU A 130 -20.81 11.31 7.12
C GLU A 130 -19.96 10.04 7.33
N LYS A 131 -20.28 9.22 8.34
CA LYS A 131 -19.54 7.99 8.64
C LYS A 131 -19.77 6.91 7.57
N THR A 132 -20.97 6.84 7.02
CA THR A 132 -21.43 5.82 6.06
C THR A 132 -21.29 6.26 4.60
N THR A 133 -20.80 7.48 4.36
CA THR A 133 -20.58 7.98 3.00
C THR A 133 -19.57 7.11 2.25
N LYS A 134 -19.97 6.61 1.09
CA LYS A 134 -19.08 5.90 0.17
C LYS A 134 -17.99 6.85 -0.36
N ASP A 135 -16.79 6.33 -0.54
CA ASP A 135 -15.64 7.07 -1.08
C ASP A 135 -15.38 8.39 -0.34
N LYS A 136 -15.40 8.31 1.00
CA LYS A 136 -15.15 9.43 1.91
C LYS A 136 -13.77 10.04 1.67
N ILE A 137 -13.69 11.37 1.69
CA ILE A 137 -12.41 12.10 1.58
C ILE A 137 -11.71 12.06 2.94
N TYR A 138 -10.53 11.44 2.97
CA TYR A 138 -9.66 11.43 4.15
C TYR A 138 -8.58 12.51 4.08
N SER A 139 -8.16 12.93 2.87
CA SER A 139 -7.18 13.98 2.67
C SER A 139 -7.58 14.87 1.49
N LEU A 140 -7.55 16.20 1.66
CA LEU A 140 -7.87 17.15 0.58
C LEU A 140 -6.87 17.12 -0.56
N HIS A 141 -5.60 16.83 -0.26
CA HIS A 141 -4.52 16.83 -1.26
C HIS A 141 -4.25 15.42 -1.82
N GLU A 142 -4.85 14.37 -1.24
CA GLU A 142 -4.76 12.99 -1.70
C GLU A 142 -6.15 12.36 -1.59
N SER A 143 -7.08 12.82 -2.44
CA SER A 143 -8.50 12.46 -2.39
C SER A 143 -8.76 10.97 -2.67
N GLN A 144 -7.82 10.29 -3.34
CA GLN A 144 -7.88 8.87 -3.66
C GLN A 144 -7.55 7.94 -2.48
N VAL A 145 -7.09 8.48 -1.35
CA VAL A 145 -6.75 7.68 -0.16
C VAL A 145 -8.00 7.01 0.40
N ALA A 146 -7.91 5.70 0.62
CA ALA A 146 -8.94 4.89 1.25
C ALA A 146 -8.63 4.64 2.73
N CYS A 147 -9.68 4.40 3.52
CA CYS A 147 -9.56 3.86 4.86
C CYS A 147 -9.73 2.35 4.80
N ILE A 148 -8.75 1.63 5.32
CA ILE A 148 -8.73 0.16 5.32
C ILE A 148 -8.62 -0.29 6.78
N ALA A 149 -9.66 -0.99 7.24
CA ALA A 149 -9.70 -1.51 8.59
C ALA A 149 -8.70 -2.67 8.75
N LYS A 150 -7.98 -2.69 9.87
CA LYS A 150 -7.13 -3.82 10.25
C LYS A 150 -7.73 -4.57 11.43
N GLY A 151 -7.71 -5.90 11.36
CA GLY A 151 -8.07 -6.78 12.48
C GLY A 151 -6.94 -6.99 13.50
N LYS A 152 -5.98 -6.06 13.62
CA LYS A 152 -4.83 -6.19 14.54
C LYS A 152 -4.99 -5.24 15.72
N SER A 153 -4.67 -5.71 16.93
CA SER A 153 -4.70 -4.91 18.16
C SER A 153 -3.77 -3.68 18.05
N GLY A 154 -4.25 -2.49 18.42
CA GLY A 154 -3.47 -1.24 18.49
C GLY A 154 -3.69 -0.24 17.34
N LYS A 155 -3.84 -0.68 16.08
CA LYS A 155 -4.10 0.21 14.93
C LYS A 155 -5.29 -0.29 14.11
N ASN A 156 -6.46 0.29 14.39
CA ASN A 156 -7.73 -0.16 13.80
C ASN A 156 -7.87 0.21 12.31
N TYR A 157 -7.20 1.27 11.85
CA TYR A 157 -7.33 1.79 10.49
C TYR A 157 -5.98 2.20 9.91
N GLU A 158 -5.74 1.86 8.65
CA GLU A 158 -4.65 2.38 7.82
C GLU A 158 -5.25 3.26 6.71
N PHE A 159 -4.60 4.39 6.45
CA PHE A 159 -5.03 5.34 5.43
C PHE A 159 -4.03 5.34 4.28
N GLY A 160 -4.47 4.85 3.14
CA GLY A 160 -3.63 4.80 1.96
C GLY A 160 -4.33 4.05 0.85
N THR A 161 -3.55 3.28 0.12
CA THR A 161 -4.02 2.60 -1.07
C THR A 161 -3.86 1.09 -0.90
N LYS A 162 -4.88 0.32 -1.29
CA LYS A 162 -4.79 -1.15 -1.29
C LYS A 162 -3.83 -1.60 -2.39
N VAL A 163 -2.91 -2.48 -2.02
CA VAL A 163 -1.91 -3.07 -2.92
C VAL A 163 -1.94 -4.58 -2.76
N ALA A 164 -2.00 -5.32 -3.86
CA ALA A 164 -1.80 -6.77 -3.84
C ALA A 164 -0.38 -7.11 -4.27
N VAL A 165 0.24 -8.05 -3.56
CA VAL A 165 1.59 -8.53 -3.84
C VAL A 165 1.51 -9.99 -4.29
N VAL A 166 2.13 -10.30 -5.43
CA VAL A 166 2.26 -11.67 -5.95
C VAL A 166 3.73 -12.08 -5.87
N ARG A 167 3.99 -13.16 -5.14
CA ARG A 167 5.33 -13.68 -4.85
C ARG A 167 5.43 -15.15 -5.28
N GLY A 168 6.55 -15.57 -5.84
CA GLY A 168 6.87 -16.98 -6.06
C GLY A 168 6.98 -17.77 -4.75
N ARG A 169 6.37 -18.96 -4.67
CA ARG A 169 6.32 -19.77 -3.44
C ARG A 169 7.72 -20.22 -2.98
N LYS A 170 8.56 -20.69 -3.91
CA LYS A 170 9.91 -21.22 -3.71
C LYS A 170 10.96 -20.13 -3.84
N THR A 171 10.89 -19.33 -4.90
CA THR A 171 11.92 -18.31 -5.18
C THR A 171 11.82 -17.10 -4.26
N GLY A 172 10.60 -16.81 -3.78
CA GLY A 172 10.32 -15.61 -2.99
C GLY A 172 10.31 -14.31 -3.79
N ILE A 173 10.50 -14.37 -5.11
CA ILE A 173 10.59 -13.21 -5.98
C ILE A 173 9.22 -12.66 -6.29
N ILE A 174 9.10 -11.33 -6.27
CA ILE A 174 7.86 -10.62 -6.53
C ILE A 174 7.70 -10.44 -8.04
N SER A 175 6.60 -10.93 -8.58
CA SER A 175 6.25 -10.76 -10.00
C SER A 175 5.12 -9.77 -10.24
N SER A 176 4.41 -9.32 -9.19
CA SER A 176 3.38 -8.28 -9.30
C SER A 176 3.22 -7.53 -7.98
N VAL A 177 3.04 -6.21 -8.09
CA VAL A 177 2.68 -5.30 -6.98
C VAL A 177 1.64 -4.33 -7.54
N LYS A 178 0.38 -4.74 -7.47
CA LYS A 178 -0.72 -4.04 -8.14
C LYS A 178 -1.44 -3.13 -7.16
N ARG A 179 -1.55 -1.85 -7.52
CA ARG A 179 -2.35 -0.84 -6.82
C ARG A 179 -3.83 -0.92 -7.24
N PHE A 180 -4.73 -0.84 -6.26
CA PHE A 180 -6.19 -0.80 -6.48
C PHE A 180 -6.79 0.54 -6.04
N SER A 181 -7.92 0.93 -6.64
CA SER A 181 -8.68 2.11 -6.21
C SER A 181 -9.61 1.76 -5.05
N GLY A 182 -9.71 2.63 -4.04
CA GLY A 182 -10.58 2.40 -2.89
C GLY A 182 -10.15 1.21 -2.02
N ASN A 183 -11.15 0.51 -1.49
CA ASN A 183 -10.97 -0.71 -0.68
C ASN A 183 -11.83 -1.86 -1.25
N PRO A 184 -11.46 -2.42 -2.43
CA PRO A 184 -12.19 -3.54 -3.00
C PRO A 184 -12.01 -4.78 -2.11
N HIS A 185 -12.98 -5.70 -2.16
CA HIS A 185 -12.84 -7.00 -1.52
C HIS A 185 -11.64 -7.76 -2.13
N ASP A 186 -10.90 -8.50 -1.32
CA ASP A 186 -9.60 -9.07 -1.72
C ASP A 186 -9.73 -10.04 -2.90
N SER A 187 -10.83 -10.79 -3.00
CA SER A 187 -11.12 -11.63 -4.18
C SER A 187 -11.16 -10.87 -5.51
N LYS A 188 -11.59 -9.60 -5.51
CA LYS A 188 -11.63 -8.74 -6.71
C LYS A 188 -10.25 -8.26 -7.15
N THR A 189 -9.20 -8.50 -6.35
CA THR A 189 -7.83 -8.11 -6.69
C THR A 189 -7.08 -9.19 -7.47
N LEU A 190 -7.60 -10.42 -7.54
CA LEU A 190 -6.90 -11.57 -8.11
C LEU A 190 -6.60 -11.42 -9.59
N GLU A 191 -7.62 -11.03 -10.37
CA GLU A 191 -7.55 -10.90 -11.82
C GLU A 191 -6.44 -9.94 -12.24
N GLU A 192 -6.56 -8.66 -11.88
CA GLU A 192 -5.54 -7.67 -12.26
C GLU A 192 -4.14 -7.98 -11.71
N SER A 193 -4.04 -8.60 -10.53
CA SER A 193 -2.75 -8.96 -9.93
C SER A 193 -2.07 -10.09 -10.69
N LEU A 194 -2.84 -11.10 -11.11
CA LEU A 194 -2.35 -12.22 -11.90
C LEU A 194 -2.04 -11.80 -13.34
N SER A 195 -2.88 -10.98 -13.97
CA SER A 195 -2.59 -10.45 -15.30
C SER A 195 -1.34 -9.57 -15.29
N GLN A 196 -1.11 -8.76 -14.25
CA GLN A 196 0.18 -8.05 -14.09
C GLN A 196 1.35 -9.04 -13.94
N SER A 197 1.19 -10.06 -13.10
CA SER A 197 2.24 -11.07 -12.91
C SER A 197 2.56 -11.81 -14.21
N GLU A 198 1.57 -12.10 -15.02
CA GLU A 198 1.74 -12.73 -16.33
C GLU A 198 2.50 -11.80 -17.28
N ARG A 199 2.09 -10.53 -17.43
CA ARG A 199 2.80 -9.57 -18.30
C ARG A 199 4.27 -9.44 -17.92
N VAL A 200 4.55 -9.27 -16.62
CA VAL A 200 5.92 -9.15 -16.08
C VAL A 200 6.73 -10.40 -16.41
N ARG A 201 6.18 -11.60 -16.19
CA ARG A 201 6.91 -12.86 -16.47
C ARG A 201 7.10 -13.10 -17.96
N LYS A 202 6.07 -12.89 -18.79
CA LYS A 202 6.15 -13.05 -20.25
C LYS A 202 7.18 -12.10 -20.85
N SER A 203 7.32 -10.88 -20.33
CA SER A 203 8.32 -9.91 -20.80
C SER A 203 9.78 -10.38 -20.68
N VAL A 204 10.04 -11.41 -19.89
CA VAL A 204 11.38 -12.00 -19.68
C VAL A 204 11.44 -13.49 -20.06
N GLY A 205 10.52 -13.93 -20.94
CA GLY A 205 10.46 -15.30 -21.44
C GLY A 205 9.97 -16.32 -20.41
N GLY A 206 9.10 -15.89 -19.50
CA GLY A 206 8.46 -16.72 -18.47
C GLY A 206 7.04 -17.16 -18.82
N THR A 207 6.37 -17.79 -17.86
CA THR A 207 5.02 -18.34 -18.02
C THR A 207 4.08 -17.84 -16.92
N ARG A 208 2.77 -17.89 -17.20
CA ARG A 208 1.73 -17.61 -16.21
C ARG A 208 1.76 -18.66 -15.09
N PRO A 209 1.60 -18.28 -13.80
CA PRO A 209 1.46 -19.25 -12.72
C PRO A 209 0.23 -20.15 -12.92
N LYS A 210 0.36 -21.44 -12.64
CA LYS A 210 -0.75 -22.41 -12.68
C LYS A 210 -1.56 -22.40 -11.39
N LYS A 211 -0.93 -22.05 -10.26
CA LYS A 211 -1.54 -22.09 -8.91
C LYS A 211 -1.22 -20.82 -8.14
N ALA A 212 -2.21 -20.29 -7.42
CA ALA A 212 -2.04 -19.15 -6.51
C ALA A 212 -2.59 -19.49 -5.12
N ALA A 213 -1.72 -19.50 -4.11
CA ALA A 213 -2.11 -19.73 -2.73
C ALA A 213 -2.51 -18.41 -2.03
N THR A 214 -3.75 -18.34 -1.55
CA THR A 214 -4.34 -17.16 -0.91
C THR A 214 -4.85 -17.50 0.49
N ASP A 215 -5.20 -16.49 1.29
CA ASP A 215 -5.89 -16.70 2.56
C ASP A 215 -7.42 -16.71 2.38
N ARG A 216 -8.14 -16.88 3.49
CA ARG A 216 -9.60 -16.95 3.47
C ARG A 216 -10.28 -15.62 3.10
N GLY A 217 -9.57 -14.50 3.03
CA GLY A 217 -10.09 -13.23 2.54
C GLY A 217 -10.40 -13.26 1.04
N PHE A 218 -9.75 -14.15 0.29
CA PHE A 218 -9.94 -14.30 -1.16
C PHE A 218 -11.04 -15.31 -1.55
N ARG A 219 -12.01 -15.57 -0.66
CA ARG A 219 -13.12 -16.50 -0.96
C ARG A 219 -13.93 -16.06 -2.18
N GLY A 220 -14.40 -17.04 -2.94
CA GLY A 220 -15.31 -16.85 -4.08
C GLY A 220 -14.74 -17.44 -5.37
N ILE A 221 -13.67 -16.83 -5.88
CA ILE A 221 -13.08 -17.18 -7.19
C ILE A 221 -12.19 -18.42 -7.03
N LYS A 222 -12.46 -19.47 -7.82
CA LYS A 222 -11.70 -20.73 -7.81
C LYS A 222 -10.59 -20.77 -8.86
N GLU A 223 -10.76 -20.02 -9.94
CA GLU A 223 -9.82 -19.98 -11.06
C GLU A 223 -9.86 -18.60 -11.73
N VAL A 224 -8.70 -18.15 -12.21
CA VAL A 224 -8.55 -16.90 -12.96
C VAL A 224 -7.66 -17.18 -14.17
N GLU A 225 -8.24 -17.18 -15.37
CA GLU A 225 -7.55 -17.38 -16.66
C GLU A 225 -6.55 -18.57 -16.60
N GLY A 226 -6.99 -19.75 -16.17
CA GLY A 226 -6.14 -20.95 -16.06
C GLY A 226 -5.34 -21.08 -14.77
N THR A 227 -5.33 -20.07 -13.89
CA THR A 227 -4.64 -20.13 -12.59
C THR A 227 -5.60 -20.57 -11.48
N LEU A 228 -5.36 -21.73 -10.88
CA LEU A 228 -6.14 -22.26 -9.77
C LEU A 228 -5.87 -21.50 -8.47
N ILE A 229 -6.93 -21.04 -7.81
CA ILE A 229 -6.87 -20.31 -6.54
C ILE A 229 -7.04 -21.29 -5.38
N LEU A 230 -5.99 -21.40 -4.56
CA LEU A 230 -5.88 -22.36 -3.48
C LEU A 230 -6.07 -21.66 -2.13
N LEU A 231 -7.19 -21.95 -1.48
CA LEU A 231 -7.57 -21.43 -0.16
C LEU A 231 -7.36 -22.49 0.92
N PRO A 232 -7.05 -22.11 2.17
CA PRO A 232 -7.01 -23.05 3.29
C PRO A 232 -8.43 -23.47 3.70
N THR A 233 -8.97 -24.49 3.01
CA THR A 233 -10.30 -25.10 3.19
C THR A 233 -10.24 -26.35 4.09
N LYS A 234 -11.40 -27.00 4.33
CA LYS A 234 -11.50 -28.20 5.18
C LYS A 234 -11.07 -29.47 4.42
N LYS A 235 -10.24 -30.25 5.13
CA LYS A 235 -9.80 -31.66 4.98
C LYS A 235 -9.84 -32.27 3.58
N GLU A 236 -8.68 -32.22 2.91
CA GLU A 236 -8.28 -33.22 1.91
C GLU A 236 -8.57 -34.63 2.42
N LYS A 237 -9.20 -35.47 1.58
CA LYS A 237 -9.62 -36.82 2.00
C LYS A 237 -8.43 -37.75 2.23
N THR A 238 -7.34 -37.56 1.46
CA THR A 238 -6.14 -38.41 1.54
C THR A 238 -5.08 -37.82 2.46
N ARG A 239 -4.34 -38.70 3.17
CA ARG A 239 -3.22 -38.29 4.03
C ARG A 239 -2.15 -37.52 3.25
N TYR A 240 -1.86 -37.96 2.02
CA TYR A 240 -0.94 -37.28 1.11
C TYR A 240 -1.43 -35.87 0.75
N GLY A 241 -2.71 -35.72 0.35
CA GLY A 241 -3.30 -34.42 0.04
C GLY A 241 -3.24 -33.46 1.24
N GLN A 242 -3.52 -33.96 2.44
CA GLN A 242 -3.40 -33.18 3.68
C GLN A 242 -1.97 -32.68 3.91
N GLN A 243 -0.95 -33.52 3.68
CA GLN A 243 0.45 -33.13 3.83
C GLN A 243 0.86 -32.08 2.79
N VAL A 244 0.47 -32.25 1.52
CA VAL A 244 0.75 -31.27 0.45
C VAL A 244 0.10 -29.92 0.76
N ALA A 245 -1.18 -29.93 1.17
CA ALA A 245 -1.89 -28.72 1.57
C ALA A 245 -1.21 -28.05 2.78
N ARG A 246 -0.83 -28.83 3.81
CA ARG A 246 -0.13 -28.31 4.99
C ARG A 246 1.19 -27.64 4.62
N LEU A 247 2.03 -28.28 3.80
CA LEU A 247 3.30 -27.70 3.35
C LEU A 247 3.11 -26.44 2.50
N ARG A 248 2.08 -26.42 1.64
CA ARG A 248 1.72 -25.25 0.84
C ARG A 248 1.32 -24.07 1.70
N PHE A 249 0.37 -24.25 2.63
CA PHE A 249 -0.12 -23.15 3.46
C PHE A 249 0.88 -22.73 4.54
N ARG A 250 1.75 -23.62 5.03
CA ARG A 250 2.93 -23.23 5.83
C ARG A 250 3.88 -22.34 5.03
N ALA A 251 4.16 -22.67 3.78
CA ALA A 251 4.99 -21.83 2.92
C ALA A 251 4.33 -20.47 2.62
N ARG A 252 2.99 -20.41 2.48
CA ARG A 252 2.23 -19.16 2.27
C ARG A 252 2.49 -18.13 3.38
N ALA A 253 2.67 -18.58 4.62
CA ALA A 253 2.98 -17.69 5.74
C ALA A 253 4.23 -16.83 5.50
N ALA A 254 5.12 -17.22 4.57
CA ALA A 254 6.28 -16.42 4.18
C ALA A 254 5.92 -15.08 3.49
N ILE A 255 4.71 -14.93 2.92
CA ILE A 255 4.30 -13.66 2.29
C ILE A 255 4.18 -12.52 3.31
N GLU A 256 3.80 -12.82 4.56
CA GLU A 256 3.68 -11.82 5.61
C GLU A 256 5.04 -11.19 5.98
N PRO A 257 6.12 -11.95 6.24
CA PRO A 257 7.47 -11.41 6.33
C PRO A 257 7.91 -10.61 5.10
N CYS A 258 7.57 -11.05 3.88
CA CYS A 258 7.89 -10.29 2.67
C CYS A 258 7.20 -8.93 2.64
N ILE A 259 5.90 -8.86 2.94
CA ILE A 259 5.17 -7.60 3.06
C ILE A 259 5.75 -6.74 4.19
N SER A 260 6.16 -7.35 5.31
CA SER A 260 6.85 -6.64 6.39
C SER A 260 8.17 -6.01 5.91
N HIS A 261 8.99 -6.74 5.16
CA HIS A 261 10.21 -6.21 4.55
C HIS A 261 9.92 -5.12 3.52
N LEU A 262 8.91 -5.29 2.67
CA LEU A 262 8.48 -4.24 1.74
C LEU A 262 8.12 -2.96 2.50
N LYS A 263 7.38 -3.10 3.62
CA LYS A 263 6.95 -1.96 4.42
C LYS A 263 8.10 -1.24 5.14
N ARG A 264 9.01 -2.00 5.75
CA ARG A 264 10.08 -1.45 6.59
C ARG A 264 11.32 -1.02 5.80
N ASN A 265 11.69 -1.79 4.78
CA ASN A 265 13.00 -1.66 4.13
C ASN A 265 12.91 -1.14 2.68
N HIS A 266 11.71 -1.12 2.08
CA HIS A 266 11.53 -0.76 0.67
C HIS A 266 10.39 0.25 0.45
N SER A 267 10.10 1.09 1.45
CA SER A 267 9.19 2.24 1.34
C SER A 267 7.73 1.93 0.98
N LEU A 268 7.28 0.66 1.04
CA LEU A 268 5.85 0.34 0.91
C LEU A 268 5.05 0.80 2.14
N GLY A 269 5.72 1.00 3.27
CA GLY A 269 5.08 1.32 4.55
C GLY A 269 4.45 2.71 4.57
N LEU A 270 5.11 3.68 3.95
CA LEU A 270 4.65 5.07 3.86
C LEU A 270 5.08 5.67 2.52
N ASN A 271 4.11 6.08 1.70
CA ASN A 271 4.34 6.67 0.39
C ASN A 271 4.38 8.20 0.45
N PHE A 272 5.47 8.76 -0.04
CA PHE A 272 5.69 10.20 -0.17
C PHE A 272 5.37 10.75 -1.57
N LEU A 273 5.27 9.90 -2.59
CA LEU A 273 5.01 10.31 -3.96
C LEU A 273 3.56 10.78 -4.15
N LYS A 274 3.34 11.77 -5.02
CA LYS A 274 2.04 12.44 -5.20
C LYS A 274 1.05 11.63 -6.05
N GLY A 275 -0.21 11.62 -5.64
CA GLY A 275 -1.32 11.16 -6.49
C GLY A 275 -1.29 9.66 -6.82
N VAL A 276 -2.14 9.27 -7.79
CA VAL A 276 -2.31 7.87 -8.21
C VAL A 276 -1.05 7.31 -8.87
N ALA A 277 -0.41 8.09 -9.75
CA ALA A 277 0.85 7.71 -10.39
C ALA A 277 1.96 7.46 -9.37
N GLY A 278 2.09 8.35 -8.37
CA GLY A 278 3.05 8.16 -7.27
C GLY A 278 2.76 6.91 -6.43
N ASP A 279 1.49 6.59 -6.18
CA ASP A 279 1.12 5.34 -5.50
C ASP A 279 1.57 4.10 -6.28
N ILE A 280 1.34 4.08 -7.60
CA ILE A 280 1.74 2.97 -8.48
C ILE A 280 3.26 2.84 -8.52
N HIS A 281 3.98 3.95 -8.73
CA HIS A 281 5.44 3.94 -8.84
C HIS A 281 6.10 3.49 -7.55
N ASN A 282 5.67 3.99 -6.39
CA ASN A 282 6.23 3.58 -5.10
C ASN A 282 6.01 2.07 -4.85
N ALA A 283 4.81 1.55 -5.17
CA ALA A 283 4.51 0.12 -5.01
C ALA A 283 5.43 -0.76 -5.88
N LEU A 284 5.58 -0.41 -7.16
CA LEU A 284 6.43 -1.15 -8.09
C LEU A 284 7.92 -1.05 -7.71
N LEU A 285 8.41 0.15 -7.33
CA LEU A 285 9.78 0.35 -6.87
C LEU A 285 10.08 -0.43 -5.59
N ALA A 286 9.13 -0.54 -4.67
CA ALA A 286 9.27 -1.36 -3.47
C ALA A 286 9.50 -2.84 -3.85
N GLY A 287 8.71 -3.37 -4.79
CA GLY A 287 8.87 -4.73 -5.32
C GLY A 287 10.21 -4.94 -6.03
N ILE A 288 10.62 -3.99 -6.87
CA ILE A 288 11.92 -4.02 -7.57
C ILE A 288 13.06 -4.02 -6.55
N GLY A 289 13.04 -3.11 -5.58
CA GLY A 289 14.06 -2.99 -4.54
C GLY A 289 14.19 -4.27 -3.71
N TYR A 290 13.08 -4.94 -3.41
CA TYR A 290 13.09 -6.24 -2.76
C TYR A 290 13.76 -7.32 -3.61
N ASN A 291 13.41 -7.43 -4.89
CA ASN A 291 14.00 -8.40 -5.82
C ASN A 291 15.50 -8.18 -6.02
N LEU A 292 15.94 -6.92 -6.12
CA LEU A 292 17.35 -6.55 -6.19
C LEU A 292 18.09 -6.92 -4.90
N LYS A 293 17.50 -6.64 -3.74
CA LYS A 293 18.09 -7.02 -2.45
C LYS A 293 18.24 -8.55 -2.32
N MET A 294 17.25 -9.31 -2.80
CA MET A 294 17.33 -10.76 -2.88
C MET A 294 18.51 -11.22 -3.75
N ARG A 295 18.72 -10.59 -4.90
CA ARG A 295 19.86 -10.91 -5.78
C ARG A 295 21.20 -10.58 -5.13
N LEU A 296 21.32 -9.41 -4.51
CA LEU A 296 22.54 -9.02 -3.78
C LEU A 296 22.86 -9.99 -2.63
N ASN A 297 21.84 -10.47 -1.92
CA ASN A 297 22.04 -11.48 -0.88
C ASN A 297 22.53 -12.81 -1.45
N GLN A 298 22.03 -13.25 -2.62
CA GLN A 298 22.54 -14.46 -3.30
C GLN A 298 24.00 -14.30 -3.71
N ILE A 299 24.37 -13.15 -4.29
CA ILE A 299 25.76 -12.86 -4.68
C ILE A 299 26.66 -12.85 -3.45
N LYS A 300 26.23 -12.21 -2.35
CA LYS A 300 26.97 -12.23 -1.08
C LYS A 300 27.25 -13.66 -0.60
N GLN A 301 26.25 -14.54 -0.64
CA GLN A 301 26.41 -15.93 -0.21
C GLN A 301 27.37 -16.71 -1.12
N GLN A 302 27.34 -16.46 -2.43
CA GLN A 302 28.28 -17.06 -3.37
C GLN A 302 29.73 -16.61 -3.09
N ILE A 303 29.94 -15.32 -2.83
CA ILE A 303 31.27 -14.78 -2.49
C ILE A 303 31.78 -15.42 -1.19
N LEU A 304 30.95 -15.49 -0.14
CA LEU A 304 31.34 -16.11 1.13
C LEU A 304 31.70 -17.59 0.96
N PHE A 305 30.91 -18.34 0.18
CA PHE A 305 31.20 -19.73 -0.12
C PHE A 305 32.55 -19.89 -0.84
N TRP A 306 32.82 -19.06 -1.86
CA TRP A 306 34.11 -19.10 -2.56
C TRP A 306 35.29 -18.73 -1.66
N LEU A 307 35.13 -17.74 -0.78
CA LEU A 307 36.13 -17.39 0.23
C LEU A 307 36.42 -18.57 1.16
N GLU A 308 35.38 -19.26 1.64
CA GLU A 308 35.54 -20.47 2.47
C GLU A 308 36.28 -21.59 1.73
N VAL A 309 35.96 -21.81 0.45
CA VAL A 309 36.65 -22.81 -0.38
C VAL A 309 38.12 -22.45 -0.56
N VAL A 310 38.43 -21.19 -0.89
CA VAL A 310 39.82 -20.71 -1.07
C VAL A 310 40.61 -20.83 0.24
N LEU A 311 40.03 -20.41 1.37
CA LEU A 311 40.65 -20.54 2.69
C LEU A 311 40.92 -22.00 3.06
N LYS A 312 39.98 -22.92 2.79
CA LYS A 312 40.17 -24.36 3.00
C LYS A 312 41.29 -24.94 2.15
N ILE A 313 41.37 -24.55 0.87
CA ILE A 313 42.46 -24.98 -0.03
C ILE A 313 43.81 -24.45 0.49
N PHE A 314 43.86 -23.19 0.91
CA PHE A 314 45.08 -22.58 1.42
C PHE A 314 45.55 -23.23 2.73
N LEU A 315 44.64 -23.41 3.70
CA LEU A 315 44.93 -24.11 4.96
C LEU A 315 45.31 -25.57 4.75
N GLY A 316 44.66 -26.27 3.81
CA GLY A 316 45.02 -27.64 3.44
C GLY A 316 46.43 -27.74 2.88
N LYS A 317 46.84 -26.78 2.02
CA LYS A 317 48.22 -26.70 1.52
C LYS A 317 49.23 -26.34 2.61
N TYR A 318 48.88 -25.43 3.52
CA TYR A 318 49.75 -25.04 4.64
C TYR A 318 49.98 -26.20 5.61
N ASN A 319 48.94 -26.95 5.97
CA ASN A 319 49.06 -28.13 6.82
C ASN A 319 49.89 -29.25 6.16
N PHE A 320 49.75 -29.44 4.84
CA PHE A 320 50.56 -30.41 4.09
C PHE A 320 52.04 -30.00 3.98
N GLN A 321 52.34 -28.69 3.94
CA GLN A 321 53.72 -28.19 3.99
C GLN A 321 54.35 -28.37 5.37
N ASN A 322 53.59 -28.19 6.46
CA ASN A 322 54.09 -28.42 7.82
C ASN A 322 54.34 -29.89 8.13
N GLU A 323 53.53 -30.83 7.60
CA GLU A 323 53.82 -32.27 7.74
C GLU A 323 55.11 -32.70 7.01
N LYS A 324 55.46 -32.04 5.90
CA LYS A 324 56.71 -32.32 5.17
C LYS A 324 57.98 -31.77 5.83
N LEU A 325 57.84 -30.88 6.81
CA LEU A 325 58.96 -30.30 7.57
C LEU A 325 59.22 -31.03 8.90
N ALA A 326 58.43 -32.07 9.21
CA ALA A 326 58.64 -32.95 10.35
C ALA A 326 59.26 -34.28 9.90
N PHE A 327 60.52 -34.25 9.46
CA PHE A 327 61.39 -35.41 9.31
C PHE A 327 62.80 -35.05 9.74
#